data_AF-A0AAP6EKF1-F1
#
_entry.id   AF-A0AAP6EKF1-F1
#
_cell.length_a   1.000
_cell.length_b   1.000
_cell.length_c   1.000
_cell.angle_alpha   90.00
_cell.angle_beta   90.00
_cell.angle_gamma   90.00
#
_symmetry.space_group_name_H-M   'P 1'
#
loop_
_entity.id
_entity.type
_entity.pdbx_description
1 polymer ?
#
loop_
_entity_poly.entity_id
_entity_poly.type
_entity_poly.pdbx_seq_one_letter_code
_entity_poly.pdbx_strand_id
1 'polypeptide(L)'
;MLFNACYAGLPGSADLTYLGGALITAGAGGVLGPQIEMPQVFAAEYAYAFVTRYLGAADTAGEIAHTLARHFADTFHNPLGFAYALHCGMDRRLERAAPVL
;
A
#
# COMPACT_ATOMS: atom_id res chain seq x y z
N MET A 1 -0.13 -6.37 -4.71
CA MET A 1 0.20 -7.19 -3.53
C MET A 1 0.46 -6.22 -2.39
N LEU A 2 -0.15 -6.41 -1.22
CA LEU A 2 0.01 -5.48 -0.09
C LEU A 2 1.11 -5.98 0.84
N PHE A 3 2.15 -5.18 1.05
CA PHE A 3 3.17 -5.46 2.06
C PHE A 3 3.12 -4.40 3.16
N ASN A 4 2.66 -4.83 4.33
CA ASN A 4 2.65 -4.01 5.52
C ASN A 4 3.71 -4.49 6.49
N ALA A 5 4.97 -4.28 6.11
CA ALA A 5 6.12 -4.57 6.95
C ALA A 5 7.05 -3.34 6.93
N CYS A 6 7.79 -3.13 8.02
CA CYS A 6 8.81 -2.08 8.09
C CYS A 6 9.73 -2.15 6.86
N TYR A 7 10.11 -0.99 6.30
CA TYR A 7 11.01 -0.84 5.15
C TYR A 7 10.45 -1.16 3.75
N ALA A 8 9.16 -1.47 3.58
CA ALA A 8 8.63 -1.88 2.27
C ALA A 8 8.62 -0.77 1.18
N GLY A 9 8.86 0.50 1.52
CA GLY A 9 8.86 1.65 0.58
C GLY A 9 10.13 2.51 0.55
N LEU A 10 11.23 2.12 1.19
CA LEU A 10 12.47 2.91 1.27
C LEU A 10 13.37 2.77 0.02
N PRO A 11 13.82 3.87 -0.62
CA PRO A 11 14.94 3.83 -1.55
C PRO A 11 16.28 3.89 -0.78
N GLY A 12 16.80 2.73 -0.38
CA GLY A 12 18.24 2.45 -0.27
C GLY A 12 18.94 2.50 1.10
N SER A 13 19.37 1.32 1.58
CA SER A 13 20.75 1.07 2.05
C SER A 13 21.08 -0.44 1.92
N ALA A 14 21.80 -0.75 0.84
CA ALA A 14 22.73 -1.84 0.53
C ALA A 14 22.66 -3.28 1.11
N ASP A 15 21.70 -3.71 1.94
CA ASP A 15 21.67 -5.12 2.42
C ASP A 15 20.27 -5.76 2.55
N LEU A 16 19.20 -4.95 2.44
CA LEU A 16 17.83 -5.40 2.18
C LEU A 16 17.53 -5.23 0.69
N THR A 17 18.09 -6.09 -0.16
CA THR A 17 17.91 -6.09 -1.61
C THR A 17 16.43 -6.00 -2.00
N TYR A 18 15.97 -4.77 -2.23
CA TYR A 18 14.90 -4.39 -3.16
C TYR A 18 13.65 -5.27 -3.14
N LEU A 19 13.11 -5.64 -1.96
CA LEU A 19 11.93 -6.53 -1.90
C LEU A 19 10.81 -6.00 -2.80
N GLY A 20 10.57 -4.68 -2.79
CA GLY A 20 9.60 -4.03 -3.66
C GLY A 20 9.85 -4.29 -5.15
N GLY A 21 11.08 -4.12 -5.65
CA GLY A 21 11.31 -4.39 -7.07
C GLY A 21 11.65 -5.83 -7.43
N ALA A 22 12.08 -6.66 -6.49
CA ALA A 22 12.09 -8.11 -6.63
C ALA A 22 10.65 -8.63 -6.83
N LEU A 23 9.68 -8.08 -6.09
CA LEU A 23 8.26 -8.38 -6.25
C LEU A 23 7.70 -7.87 -7.58
N ILE A 24 8.06 -6.65 -8.00
CA ILE A 24 7.70 -6.14 -9.34
C ILE A 24 8.28 -7.07 -10.42
N THR A 25 9.54 -7.48 -10.29
CA THR A 25 10.19 -8.44 -11.20
C THR A 25 9.48 -9.81 -11.18
N ALA A 26 8.96 -10.22 -10.02
CA ALA A 26 8.15 -11.43 -9.85
C ALA A 26 6.69 -11.28 -10.32
N GLY A 27 6.31 -10.15 -10.94
CA GLY A 27 5.00 -9.93 -11.53
C GLY A 27 3.96 -9.29 -10.61
N ALA A 28 4.36 -8.69 -9.49
CA ALA A 28 3.45 -7.95 -8.65
C ALA A 28 2.85 -6.75 -9.42
N GLY A 29 1.52 -6.67 -9.49
CA GLY A 29 0.82 -5.55 -10.15
C GLY A 29 0.93 -4.20 -9.43
N GLY A 30 1.65 -4.13 -8.32
CA GLY A 30 1.88 -2.95 -7.48
C GLY A 30 2.33 -3.34 -6.07
N VAL A 31 3.15 -2.49 -5.46
CA VAL A 31 3.70 -2.66 -4.10
C VAL A 31 3.41 -1.42 -3.27
N LEU A 32 2.63 -1.58 -2.21
CA LEU A 32 2.36 -0.54 -1.22
C LEU A 32 3.22 -0.80 0.03
N GLY A 33 3.87 0.23 0.57
CA GLY A 33 4.66 0.11 1.80
C GLY A 33 5.18 1.44 2.36
N PRO A 34 5.57 1.50 3.64
CA PRO A 34 6.09 2.72 4.26
C PRO A 34 7.53 3.02 3.83
N GLN A 35 7.81 4.31 3.58
CA GLN A 35 9.14 4.86 3.27
C GLN A 35 9.96 5.23 4.50
N ILE A 36 9.46 4.93 5.69
CA ILE A 36 10.16 5.10 6.96
C ILE A 36 9.88 3.88 7.85
N GLU A 37 10.60 3.77 8.97
CA GLU A 37 10.20 2.86 10.03
C GLU A 37 8.80 3.25 10.54
N MET A 38 7.87 2.30 10.52
CA MET A 38 6.46 2.56 10.82
C MET A 38 6.08 1.92 12.15
N PRO A 39 5.44 2.66 13.08
CA PRO A 39 4.88 2.06 14.28
C PRO A 39 3.93 0.91 13.91
N GLN A 40 4.17 -0.26 14.49
CA GLN A 40 3.45 -1.49 14.14
C GLN A 40 1.93 -1.35 14.23
N VAL A 41 1.45 -0.63 15.25
CA VAL A 41 0.02 -0.39 15.45
C VAL A 41 -0.56 0.43 14.31
N PHE A 42 0.10 1.52 13.91
CA PHE A 42 -0.38 2.33 12.78
C PHE A 42 -0.31 1.55 11.47
N ALA A 43 0.78 0.81 11.27
CA ALA A 43 0.93 -0.03 10.09
C ALA A 43 -0.23 -1.00 9.95
N ALA A 44 -0.56 -1.74 11.01
CA ALA A 44 -1.65 -2.71 11.03
C ALA A 44 -3.00 -2.07 10.66
N GLU A 45 -3.32 -0.92 11.27
CA GLU A 45 -4.55 -0.19 10.99
C GLU A 45 -4.62 0.33 9.56
N TYR A 46 -3.52 0.90 9.06
CA TYR A 46 -3.46 1.39 7.68
C TYR A 46 -3.68 0.25 6.68
N ALA A 47 -3.03 -0.89 6.89
CA ALA A 47 -3.20 -2.06 6.02
C ALA A 47 -4.62 -2.62 6.05
N TYR A 48 -5.21 -2.76 7.24
CA TYR A 48 -6.60 -3.20 7.39
C TYR A 48 -7.55 -2.27 6.64
N ALA A 49 -7.39 -0.96 6.80
CA ALA A 49 -8.21 0.05 6.16
C ALA A 49 -8.02 0.08 4.62
N PHE A 50 -6.80 -0.19 4.13
CA PHE A 50 -6.50 -0.29 2.70
C PHE A 50 -7.14 -1.54 2.09
N VAL A 51 -6.90 -2.72 2.67
CA VAL A 51 -7.47 -3.99 2.15
C VAL A 51 -8.98 -3.94 2.11
N THR A 52 -9.61 -3.42 3.16
CA THR A 52 -11.06 -3.33 3.25
C THR A 52 -11.65 -2.53 2.09
N ARG A 53 -11.06 -1.39 1.74
CA ARG A 53 -11.48 -0.58 0.59
C ARG A 53 -11.14 -1.25 -0.75
N TYR A 54 -9.96 -1.83 -0.86
CA TYR A 54 -9.49 -2.46 -2.10
C TYR A 54 -10.33 -3.69 -2.47
N LEU A 55 -10.73 -4.50 -1.48
CA LEU A 55 -11.66 -5.63 -1.65
C LEU A 55 -13.08 -5.18 -2.00
N GLY A 56 -13.48 -3.99 -1.56
CA GLY A 56 -14.72 -3.35 -1.99
C GLY A 56 -14.78 -3.15 -3.51
N ALA A 57 -13.61 -3.14 -4.18
CA ALA A 57 -13.47 -3.05 -5.62
C ALA A 57 -14.30 -1.88 -6.16
N ALA A 58 -14.22 -0.72 -5.51
CA ALA A 58 -14.87 0.53 -5.93
C ALA A 58 -13.82 1.50 -6.49
N ASP A 59 -12.71 1.62 -5.77
CA ASP A 59 -11.65 2.59 -6.00
C ASP A 59 -10.36 1.92 -6.48
N THR A 60 -9.50 2.70 -7.13
CA THR A 60 -8.14 2.31 -7.46
C THR A 60 -7.22 2.29 -6.23
N ALA A 61 -6.11 1.56 -6.31
CA ALA A 61 -5.11 1.53 -5.23
C ALA A 61 -4.56 2.93 -4.89
N GLY A 62 -4.39 3.79 -5.90
CA GLY A 62 -3.93 5.17 -5.74
C GLY A 62 -4.95 6.04 -5.01
N GLU A 63 -6.23 5.97 -5.39
CA GLU A 63 -7.31 6.69 -4.72
C GLU A 63 -7.44 6.28 -3.25
N ILE A 64 -7.33 4.98 -2.96
CA ILE A 64 -7.39 4.46 -1.59
C ILE A 64 -6.20 4.98 -0.78
N ALA A 65 -4.97 4.90 -1.32
CA ALA A 65 -3.78 5.38 -0.62
C ALA A 65 -3.88 6.89 -0.31
N HIS A 66 -4.30 7.69 -1.29
CA HIS A 66 -4.50 9.13 -1.10
C HIS A 66 -5.58 9.44 -0.06
N THR A 67 -6.74 8.81 -0.18
CA THR A 67 -7.88 9.02 0.73
C THR A 67 -7.54 8.61 2.16
N LEU A 68 -6.80 7.52 2.35
CA LEU A 68 -6.35 7.08 3.66
C LEU A 68 -5.36 8.06 4.28
N ALA A 69 -4.36 8.52 3.52
CA ALA A 69 -3.40 9.49 4.02
C ALA A 69 -4.10 10.78 4.49
N ARG A 70 -5.07 11.27 3.70
CA ARG A 70 -5.89 12.43 4.05
C ARG A 70 -6.77 12.16 5.27
N HIS A 71 -7.45 11.01 5.34
CA HIS A 71 -8.30 10.66 6.47
C HIS A 71 -7.53 10.64 7.79
N PHE A 72 -6.35 10.01 7.83
CA PHE A 72 -5.52 10.01 9.04
C PHE A 72 -5.01 11.40 9.42
N ALA A 73 -4.63 12.22 8.43
CA ALA A 73 -4.20 13.59 8.68
C ALA A 73 -5.34 14.49 9.16
N ASP A 74 -6.49 14.46 8.49
CA ASP A 74 -7.57 15.41 8.70
C ASP A 74 -8.45 15.01 9.91
N THR A 75 -8.65 13.71 10.15
CA THR A 75 -9.52 13.22 11.24
C THR A 75 -8.73 12.96 12.53
N PHE A 76 -7.54 12.37 12.43
CA PHE A 76 -6.75 11.95 13.58
C PHE A 76 -5.53 12.82 13.84
N HIS A 77 -5.31 13.87 13.03
CA HIS A 77 -4.12 14.72 13.10
C HIS A 77 -2.82 13.90 13.01
N ASN A 78 -2.86 12.80 12.26
CA ASN A 78 -1.77 11.84 12.15
C ASN A 78 -1.23 11.81 10.70
N PRO A 79 -0.03 12.35 10.45
CA PRO A 79 0.52 12.44 9.10
C PRO A 79 1.16 11.13 8.60
N LEU A 80 1.23 10.07 9.41
CA LEU A 80 1.98 8.85 9.07
C LEU A 80 1.48 8.16 7.80
N GLY A 81 0.22 8.36 7.41
CA GLY A 81 -0.32 7.84 6.16
C GLY A 81 0.40 8.36 4.92
N PHE A 82 0.96 9.58 4.96
CA PHE A 82 1.73 10.14 3.85
C PHE A 82 3.09 9.48 3.64
N ALA A 83 3.58 8.73 4.63
CA ALA A 83 4.82 8.00 4.49
C ALA A 83 4.64 6.67 3.72
N TYR A 84 3.42 6.31 3.29
CA TYR A 84 3.20 5.15 2.44
C TYR A 84 3.39 5.51 0.96
N ALA A 85 4.22 4.73 0.26
CA ALA A 85 4.40 4.82 -1.17
C ALA A 85 3.76 3.61 -1.87
N LEU A 86 3.18 3.88 -3.05
CA LEU A 86 2.69 2.86 -3.97
C LEU A 86 3.58 2.83 -5.21
N HIS A 87 4.36 1.77 -5.36
CA HIS A 87 5.20 1.53 -6.52
C HIS A 87 4.44 0.69 -7.55
N CYS A 88 4.18 1.28 -8.72
CA CYS A 88 3.34 0.72 -9.79
C CYS A 88 1.89 0.44 -9.35
N GLY A 89 0.97 0.36 -10.31
CA GLY A 89 -0.40 -0.07 -10.05
C GLY A 89 -1.29 0.95 -9.33
N MET A 90 -0.97 2.24 -9.40
CA MET A 90 -1.85 3.30 -8.86
C MET A 90 -3.26 3.20 -9.43
N ASP A 91 -3.39 3.01 -10.75
CA ASP A 91 -4.68 2.88 -11.44
C ASP A 91 -5.27 1.47 -11.36
N ARG A 92 -4.60 0.53 -10.68
CA ARG A 92 -5.12 -0.84 -10.55
C ARG A 92 -6.30 -0.83 -9.58
N ARG A 93 -7.34 -1.52 -10.00
CA ARG A 93 -8.51 -1.83 -9.19
C ARG A 93 -8.63 -3.35 -9.09
N LEU A 94 -9.27 -3.83 -8.03
CA LEU A 94 -9.61 -5.24 -7.97
C LEU A 94 -10.70 -5.55 -9.00
N GLU A 95 -10.35 -6.34 -10.01
CA GLU A 95 -11.31 -6.90 -10.95
C GLU A 95 -11.91 -8.17 -10.34
N ARG A 96 -13.24 -8.30 -10.38
CA ARG A 96 -13.89 -9.55 -10.02
C ARG A 96 -13.73 -10.50 -11.21
N ALA A 97 -13.22 -11.70 -10.97
CA ALA A 97 -13.26 -12.75 -11.99
C ALA A 97 -14.73 -12.99 -12.38
N ALA A 98 -15.02 -12.95 -13.68
CA ALA A 98 -16.32 -13.39 -14.17
C ALA A 98 -16.48 -14.88 -13.80
N PRO A 99 -17.67 -15.32 -13.35
CA PRO A 99 -17.91 -16.74 -13.13
C PRO A 99 -17.64 -17.47 -14.44
N VAL A 100 -16.76 -18.47 -14.39
CA VAL A 100 -16.52 -19.39 -15.52
C VAL A 100 -17.79 -20.24 -15.65
N LEU A 101 -18.53 -20.03 -16.74
CA LEU A 101 -19.67 -20.86 -17.14
C LEU A 101 -19.19 -22.18 -17.75
#